data_AF-A0A378U964-F1
#
_entry.id   AF-A0A378U964-F1
#
_cell.length_a   1.000
_cell.length_b   1.000
_cell.length_c   1.000
_cell.angle_alpha   90.00
_cell.angle_beta   90.00
_cell.angle_gamma   90.00
#
_symmetry.space_group_name_H-M   'P 1'
#
loop_
_entity.id
_entity.type
_entity.pdbx_description
1 polymer ?
#
loop_
_entity_poly.entity_id
_entity_poly.type
_entity_poly.pdbx_seq_one_letter_code
_entity_poly.pdbx_strand_id
1 'polypeptide(L)'
;MWRRDAVIDFNASVIRSEEFFFIHRTARFEPSATGRTTLERHYIHGHRWCDATMIAELVAGGEAVYPLQLGELLAQANELAEQPSTPLANTRGTAHRELQAIR
;
A
#
# COMPACT_ATOMS: atom_id res chain seq x y z
N MET A 1 -1.51 -1.28 -9.98
CA MET A 1 -2.91 -1.77 -9.96
C MET A 1 -3.85 -0.66 -9.59
N TRP A 2 -3.53 0.02 -8.49
CA TRP A 2 -4.24 1.22 -8.09
C TRP A 2 -3.31 2.43 -8.07
N ARG A 3 -3.90 3.61 -8.19
CA ARG A 3 -3.24 4.90 -8.06
C ARG A 3 -4.05 5.80 -7.14
N ARG A 4 -3.38 6.68 -6.41
CA ARG A 4 -4.01 7.73 -5.63
C ARG A 4 -3.19 9.01 -5.67
N ASP A 5 -3.87 10.15 -5.76
CA ASP A 5 -3.29 11.44 -5.42
C ASP A 5 -3.69 11.80 -3.98
N ALA A 6 -2.72 12.17 -3.15
CA ALA A 6 -2.92 12.45 -1.72
C ALA A 6 -2.24 13.75 -1.30
N VAL A 7 -2.89 14.49 -0.39
CA VAL A 7 -2.28 15.57 0.37
C VAL A 7 -2.07 15.05 1.78
N ILE A 8 -0.85 15.13 2.30
CA ILE A 8 -0.45 14.52 3.56
C ILE A 8 0.21 15.58 4.43
N ASP A 9 -0.30 15.76 5.64
CA ASP A 9 0.39 16.49 6.69
C ASP A 9 1.38 15.55 7.38
N PHE A 10 2.68 15.78 7.15
CA PHE A 10 3.74 14.95 7.70
C PHE A 10 4.91 15.81 8.13
N ASN A 11 5.36 15.61 9.38
CA ASN A 11 6.51 16.32 9.94
C ASN A 11 6.44 17.85 9.76
N ALA A 12 5.30 18.44 10.15
CA ALA A 12 4.99 19.86 10.02
C ALA A 12 5.05 20.42 8.57
N SER A 13 4.94 19.54 7.57
CA SER A 13 4.94 19.91 6.15
C SER A 13 3.74 19.30 5.42
N VAL A 14 3.21 20.04 4.45
CA VAL A 14 2.18 19.55 3.54
C VAL A 14 2.86 18.92 2.32
N ILE A 15 2.63 17.64 2.09
CA ILE A 15 3.17 16.87 0.97
C ILE A 15 2.05 16.58 -0.02
N ARG A 16 2.28 16.82 -1.31
CA ARG A 16 1.44 16.31 -2.40
C ARG A 16 2.11 15.08 -2.98
N SER A 17 1.46 13.94 -2.86
CA SER A 17 1.99 12.63 -3.23
C SER A 17 1.13 11.99 -4.32
N GLU A 18 1.79 11.41 -5.31
CA GLU A 18 1.20 10.45 -6.24
C GLU A 18 1.65 9.05 -5.82
N GLU A 19 0.71 8.20 -5.45
CA GLU A 19 0.98 6.88 -4.90
C GLU A 19 0.51 5.80 -5.85
N PHE A 20 1.37 4.80 -6.07
CA PHE A 20 1.07 3.62 -6.89
C PHE A 20 1.11 2.37 -6.02
N PHE A 21 0.06 1.56 -6.10
CA PHE A 21 -0.07 0.33 -5.35
C PHE A 21 0.03 -0.88 -6.29
N PHE A 22 0.90 -1.81 -5.93
CA PHE A 22 1.22 -3.02 -6.68
C PHE A 22 0.99 -4.26 -5.81
N ILE A 23 0.78 -5.40 -6.46
CA ILE A 23 0.79 -6.69 -5.80
C ILE A 23 1.80 -7.61 -6.46
N HIS A 24 2.38 -8.49 -5.66
CA HIS A 24 3.23 -9.56 -6.12
C HIS A 24 3.02 -10.79 -5.24
N ARG A 25 2.85 -11.95 -5.87
CA ARG A 25 2.78 -13.24 -5.17
C ARG A 25 4.17 -13.84 -5.09
N THR A 26 4.63 -14.11 -3.87
CA THR A 26 5.91 -14.75 -3.59
C THR A 26 5.75 -15.87 -2.56
N ALA A 27 6.60 -16.89 -2.63
CA ALA A 27 6.63 -17.97 -1.65
C ALA A 27 7.16 -17.53 -0.27
N ARG A 28 8.03 -16.52 -0.25
CA ARG A 28 8.62 -15.96 0.97
C ARG A 28 8.96 -14.49 0.80
N PHE A 29 8.73 -13.71 1.84
CA PHE A 29 9.20 -12.33 1.94
C PHE A 29 9.63 -12.05 3.38
N GLU A 30 10.83 -11.50 3.54
CA GLU A 30 11.41 -11.10 4.82
C GLU A 30 11.75 -9.61 4.74
N PRO A 31 11.07 -8.72 5.50
CA PRO A 31 11.35 -7.30 5.45
C PRO A 31 12.76 -6.99 5.96
N SER A 32 13.54 -6.27 5.15
CA SER A 32 14.89 -5.82 5.53
C SER A 32 14.90 -4.34 5.87
N ALA A 33 15.67 -3.97 6.89
CA ALA A 33 15.95 -2.57 7.23
C ALA A 33 17.19 -2.01 6.51
N THR A 34 17.93 -2.87 5.79
CA THR A 34 19.10 -2.45 5.01
C THR A 34 18.71 -1.42 3.97
N GLY A 35 19.47 -0.33 3.88
CA GLY A 35 19.23 0.74 2.92
C GLY A 35 18.17 1.76 3.32
N ARG A 36 17.51 1.61 4.47
CA ARG A 36 16.58 2.64 5.00
C ARG A 36 17.29 3.99 5.13
N THR A 37 16.58 5.05 4.80
CA THR A 37 16.96 6.44 5.05
C THR A 37 16.91 6.76 6.55
N THR A 38 17.45 7.91 6.94
CA THR A 38 17.32 8.39 8.33
C THR A 38 15.87 8.59 8.72
N LEU A 39 15.03 9.10 7.81
CA LEU A 39 13.61 9.30 8.07
C LEU A 39 12.90 7.97 8.36
N GLU A 40 13.08 6.97 7.50
CA GLU A 40 12.45 5.65 7.67
C GLU A 40 12.89 4.94 8.95
N ARG A 41 14.15 5.12 9.38
CA ARG A 41 14.60 4.60 10.68
C ARG A 41 13.87 5.22 11.87
N HIS A 42 13.45 6.49 11.77
CA HIS A 42 12.76 7.18 12.85
C HIS A 42 11.25 6.89 12.87
N TYR A 43 10.63 6.64 11.72
CA TYR A 43 9.18 6.50 11.60
C TYR A 43 8.67 5.06 11.38
N ILE A 44 9.53 4.12 10.98
CA ILE A 44 9.14 2.70 10.83
C ILE A 44 9.61 1.91 12.05
N HIS A 45 8.68 1.68 12.98
CA HIS A 45 8.96 0.98 14.24
C HIS A 45 8.87 -0.54 14.14
N GLY A 46 8.25 -1.07 13.10
CA GLY A 46 8.08 -2.51 12.94
C GLY A 46 7.36 -2.87 11.65
N HIS A 47 7.12 -4.16 11.49
CA HIS A 47 6.31 -4.71 10.41
C HIS A 47 5.59 -5.95 10.93
N ARG A 48 4.44 -6.25 10.35
CA ARG A 48 3.68 -7.46 10.64
C ARG A 48 2.88 -7.85 9.42
N TRP A 49 2.66 -9.15 9.24
CA TRP A 49 1.65 -9.62 8.28
C TRP A 49 0.26 -9.40 8.87
N CYS A 50 -0.64 -8.86 8.06
CA CYS A 50 -2.05 -8.64 8.43
C CYS A 50 -2.95 -9.20 7.33
N ASP A 51 -4.05 -9.81 7.73
CA ASP A 51 -5.21 -9.99 6.86
C ASP A 51 -6.25 -8.85 7.06
N ALA A 52 -7.38 -8.96 6.38
CA ALA A 52 -8.45 -7.96 6.47
C ALA A 52 -9.05 -7.86 7.88
N THR A 53 -9.13 -8.97 8.62
CA THR A 53 -9.65 -9.00 9.99
C THR A 53 -8.71 -8.27 10.94
N MET A 54 -7.41 -8.53 10.87
CA MET A 54 -6.41 -7.83 11.69
C MET A 54 -6.36 -6.32 11.40
N ILE A 55 -6.61 -5.91 10.15
CA ILE A 55 -6.74 -4.50 9.80
C ILE A 55 -8.01 -3.91 10.43
N ALA A 56 -9.14 -4.61 10.36
CA ALA A 56 -10.39 -4.14 10.97
C ALA A 56 -10.26 -3.98 12.50
N GLU A 57 -9.57 -4.89 13.17
CA GLU A 57 -9.29 -4.81 14.61
C GLU A 57 -8.43 -3.60 14.97
N LEU A 58 -7.40 -3.29 14.17
CA LEU A 58 -6.60 -2.06 14.35
C LEU A 58 -7.46 -0.81 14.26
N VAL A 59 -8.26 -0.72 13.20
CA VAL A 59 -9.12 0.43 12.96
C VAL A 59 -10.16 0.58 14.08
N ALA A 60 -10.75 -0.52 14.53
CA ALA A 60 -11.66 -0.53 15.68
C ALA A 60 -10.95 -0.11 16.98
N GLY A 61 -9.65 -0.40 17.11
CA GLY A 61 -8.79 0.07 18.18
C GLY A 61 -8.36 1.54 18.08
N GLY A 62 -8.77 2.26 17.03
CA GLY A 62 -8.45 3.66 16.81
C GLY A 62 -7.14 3.90 16.04
N GLU A 63 -6.50 2.85 15.54
CA GLU A 63 -5.28 2.98 14.73
C GLU A 63 -5.63 3.33 13.28
N ALA A 64 -4.90 4.29 12.71
CA ALA A 64 -5.04 4.63 11.30
C ALA A 64 -4.23 3.65 10.43
N VAL A 65 -4.92 2.92 9.56
CA VAL A 65 -4.29 2.01 8.58
C VAL A 65 -4.41 2.61 7.19
N TYR A 66 -3.28 2.89 6.55
CA TYR A 66 -3.26 3.47 5.21
C TYR A 66 -2.86 2.44 4.13
N PRO A 67 -3.43 2.53 2.92
CA PRO A 67 -4.58 3.38 2.57
C PRO A 67 -5.84 2.93 3.35
N LEU A 68 -6.76 3.85 3.64
CA LEU A 68 -7.93 3.56 4.51
C LEU A 68 -8.80 2.40 4.01
N GLN A 69 -8.78 2.14 2.69
CA GLN A 69 -9.51 1.04 2.05
C GLN A 69 -8.70 -0.26 1.96
N LEU A 70 -7.50 -0.34 2.56
CA LEU A 70 -6.59 -1.46 2.37
C LEU A 70 -7.24 -2.80 2.69
N GLY A 71 -7.94 -2.91 3.83
CA GLY A 71 -8.60 -4.15 4.25
C GLY A 71 -9.64 -4.65 3.24
N GLU A 72 -10.42 -3.73 2.67
CA GLU A 72 -11.46 -4.03 1.66
C GLU A 72 -10.85 -4.51 0.34
N LEU A 73 -9.65 -4.05 0.01
CA LEU A 73 -8.98 -4.33 -1.26
C LEU A 73 -8.21 -5.66 -1.25
N LEU A 74 -7.92 -6.24 -0.09
CA LEU A 74 -7.07 -7.45 -0.01
C LEU A 74 -7.63 -8.63 -0.79
N ALA A 75 -8.95 -8.86 -0.77
CA ALA A 75 -9.57 -9.94 -1.53
C ALA A 75 -9.36 -9.75 -3.05
N GLN A 76 -9.66 -8.56 -3.55
CA GLN A 76 -9.43 -8.20 -4.96
C GLN A 76 -7.94 -8.26 -5.33
N ALA A 77 -7.06 -7.88 -4.40
CA ALA A 77 -5.62 -7.95 -4.61
C ALA A 77 -5.17 -9.40 -4.80
N ASN A 78 -5.64 -10.31 -3.94
CA ASN A 78 -5.33 -11.73 -4.05
C ASN A 78 -5.79 -12.33 -5.38
N GLU A 79 -7.01 -12.02 -5.84
CA GLU A 79 -7.53 -12.46 -7.14
C GLU A 79 -6.64 -11.99 -8.29
N LEU A 80 -6.23 -10.71 -8.29
CA LEU A 80 -5.36 -10.15 -9.31
C LEU A 80 -3.95 -10.76 -9.29
N ALA A 81 -3.47 -11.17 -8.12
CA ALA A 81 -2.16 -11.81 -7.98
C ALA A 81 -2.13 -13.27 -8.47
N GLU A 82 -3.29 -13.93 -8.58
CA GLU A 82 -3.42 -15.29 -9.14
C GLU A 82 -3.54 -15.25 -10.68
N GLN A 83 -3.81 -14.09 -11.27
CA GLN A 83 -3.86 -13.97 -12.73
C GLN A 83 -2.44 -14.10 -13.31
N PRO A 84 -2.26 -14.86 -14.40
CA PRO A 84 -0.97 -14.90 -15.09
C PRO A 84 -0.59 -13.49 -15.51
N SER A 85 0.63 -13.07 -15.16
CA SER A 85 1.14 -11.77 -15.59
C SER A 85 1.26 -11.77 -17.11
N THR A 86 0.32 -11.11 -17.80
CA THR A 86 0.45 -10.85 -19.24
C THR A 86 1.69 -9.96 -19.44
N PRO A 87 2.68 -10.37 -20.24
CA PRO A 87 3.82 -9.51 -20.55
C PRO A 87 3.30 -8.20 -21.15
N LEU A 88 3.63 -7.06 -20.54
CA LEU A 88 3.23 -5.75 -21.04
C LEU A 88 3.95 -5.49 -22.37
N ALA A 89 3.25 -5.68 -23.48
CA ALA A 89 3.63 -5.03 -24.74
C ALA A 89 3.48 -3.52 -24.54
N ASN A 90 4.56 -2.75 -24.74
CA ASN A 90 4.67 -1.29 -24.54
C ASN A 90 3.37 -0.52 -24.84
N THR A 91 2.51 -0.39 -23.84
CA THR A 91 1.30 0.42 -23.90
C THR A 91 1.48 1.54 -22.89
N ARG A 92 1.77 2.74 -23.41
CA ARG A 92 1.67 3.97 -22.64
C ARG A 92 0.20 4.15 -22.25
N GLY A 93 -0.11 3.85 -20.99
CA GLY A 93 -1.45 3.97 -20.42
C GLY A 93 -1.91 2.71 -19.73
N THR A 94 -1.29 2.34 -18.61
CA THR A 94 -1.91 1.37 -17.68
C THR A 94 -3.02 2.11 -16.95
N ALA A 95 -4.29 1.79 -17.25
CA ALA A 95 -5.42 2.33 -16.51
C ALA A 95 -5.35 1.81 -15.07
N HIS A 96 -4.94 2.67 -14.13
CA HIS A 96 -4.97 2.35 -12.71
C HIS A 96 -6.37 2.61 -12.15
N ARG A 97 -6.83 1.76 -11.24
CA ARG A 97 -8.06 2.00 -10.48
C ARG A 97 -7.77 3.04 -9.40
N GLU A 98 -8.60 4.07 -9.28
CA GLU A 98 -8.40 5.13 -8.29
C GLU A 98 -8.77 4.66 -6.87
N LEU A 99 -7.97 5.04 -5.87
CA LEU A 99 -8.29 4.88 -4.44
C LEU A 99 -8.70 6.22 -3.82
N GLN A 100 -9.47 6.14 -2.72
CA GLN A 100 -9.88 7.31 -1.97
C GLN A 100 -8.67 8.09 -1.41
N ALA A 101 -8.69 9.40 -1.60
CA ALA A 101 -7.77 10.36 -0.99
C ALA A 101 -7.75 10.24 0.55
N ILE A 102 -6.65 10.66 1.17
CA ILE A 102 -6.60 10.89 2.62
C ILE A 102 -7.51 12.09 2.91
N ARG A 103 -8.50 11.92 3.79
CA ARG A 103 -9.30 13.02 4.33
C ARG A 103 -8.71 13.49 5.65
#